data_AF-A0A8D8CAU8-F1
#
_entry.id   AF-A0A8D8CAU8-F1
#
_cell.length_a   1.000
_cell.length_b   1.000
_cell.length_c   1.000
_cell.angle_alpha   90.00
_cell.angle_beta   90.00
_cell.angle_gamma   90.00
#
_symmetry.space_group_name_H-M   'P 1'
#
loop_
_entity.id
_entity.type
_entity.pdbx_description
1 polymer ?
#
loop_
_entity_poly.entity_id
_entity_poly.type
_entity_poly.pdbx_seq_one_letter_code
_entity_poly.pdbx_strand_id
1 'polypeptide(L)'
;MPNKKKTIAVKSGSLVARQFVSGFYYQSLKSELLRHGLNIEQILSKDEFWESCKFYQRAGAIDSFIINHITLLPRNLLDETFSSAEQFERFDEKFKTEKCLQAFDEDVDYRSRVVDIVETLYEVFDLV
;
A
#
# COMPACT_ATOMS: atom_id res chain seq x y z
N MET A 1 -13.98 -7.11 -24.41
CA MET A 1 -12.56 -6.71 -24.57
C MET A 1 -12.33 -5.41 -23.79
N PRO A 2 -11.52 -5.39 -22.72
CA PRO A 2 -11.25 -4.16 -21.99
C PRO A 2 -10.43 -3.20 -22.86
N ASN A 3 -10.79 -1.92 -22.78
CA ASN A 3 -10.35 -0.87 -23.69
C ASN A 3 -8.93 -0.42 -23.33
N LYS A 4 -7.92 -0.88 -24.09
CA LYS A 4 -6.47 -0.64 -23.87
C LYS A 4 -6.11 0.83 -23.56
N LYS A 5 -6.86 1.80 -24.08
CA LYS A 5 -6.62 3.24 -23.82
C LYS A 5 -6.91 3.68 -22.38
N LYS A 6 -7.92 3.08 -21.72
CA LYS A 6 -8.25 3.39 -20.31
C LYS A 6 -7.18 2.84 -19.36
N THR A 7 -6.68 1.63 -19.63
CA THR A 7 -5.65 0.98 -18.82
C THR A 7 -4.33 1.75 -18.81
N ILE A 8 -3.91 2.31 -19.95
CA ILE A 8 -2.66 3.09 -20.05
C ILE A 8 -2.74 4.41 -19.24
N ALA A 9 -3.87 5.10 -19.29
CA ALA A 9 -4.05 6.36 -18.56
C ALA A 9 -4.05 6.16 -17.04
N VAL A 10 -4.72 5.11 -16.55
CA VAL A 10 -4.75 4.76 -15.11
C VAL A 10 -3.36 4.37 -14.60
N LYS A 11 -2.60 3.56 -15.36
CA LYS A 11 -1.22 3.18 -15.02
C LYS A 11 -0.27 4.38 -14.94
N SER A 12 -0.39 5.35 -15.85
CA SER A 12 0.40 6.58 -15.79
C SER A 12 0.07 7.44 -14.56
N GLY A 13 -1.18 7.44 -14.11
CA GLY A 13 -1.60 8.14 -12.88
C GLY A 13 -1.04 7.50 -11.60
N SER A 14 -1.00 6.16 -11.53
CA SER A 14 -0.44 5.42 -10.39
C SER A 14 1.06 5.65 -10.22
N LEU A 15 1.82 5.65 -11.33
CA LEU A 15 3.26 5.89 -11.29
C LEU A 15 3.59 7.34 -10.87
N VAL A 16 2.85 8.31 -11.39
CA VAL A 16 2.99 9.73 -11.04
C VAL A 16 2.62 9.96 -9.57
N ALA A 17 1.56 9.31 -9.07
CA ALA A 17 1.20 9.38 -7.66
C ALA A 17 2.30 8.81 -6.74
N ARG A 18 2.91 7.67 -7.10
CA ARG A 18 4.03 7.09 -6.33
C ARG A 18 5.24 8.03 -6.29
N GLN A 19 5.63 8.58 -7.44
CA GLN A 19 6.73 9.54 -7.51
C GLN A 19 6.42 10.82 -6.71
N PHE A 20 5.18 11.32 -6.77
CA PHE A 20 4.76 12.45 -5.96
C PHE A 20 4.88 12.16 -4.46
N VAL A 21 4.40 11.00 -4.00
CA VAL A 21 4.45 10.60 -2.58
C VAL A 21 5.89 10.43 -2.10
N SER A 22 6.74 9.73 -2.84
CA SER A 22 8.17 9.57 -2.49
C SER A 22 8.89 10.92 -2.44
N GLY A 23 8.62 11.81 -3.40
CA GLY A 23 9.18 13.15 -3.42
C GLY A 23 8.73 13.99 -2.22
N PHE A 24 7.44 13.95 -1.90
CA PHE A 24 6.87 14.62 -0.73
C PHE A 24 7.49 14.10 0.56
N TYR A 25 7.58 12.78 0.73
CA TYR A 25 8.21 12.14 1.89
C TYR A 25 9.64 12.63 2.10
N TYR A 26 10.48 12.63 1.05
CA TYR A 26 11.86 13.11 1.16
C TYR A 26 11.92 14.58 1.59
N GLN A 27 11.05 15.44 1.05
CA GLN A 27 11.00 16.85 1.48
C GLN A 27 10.52 17.02 2.91
N SER A 28 9.54 16.23 3.36
CA SER A 28 9.08 16.24 4.75
C SER A 28 10.19 15.78 5.70
N LEU A 29 10.89 14.69 5.37
CA LEU A 29 12.01 14.19 6.14
C LEU A 29 13.16 15.20 6.20
N LYS A 30 13.50 15.82 5.07
CA LYS A 30 14.49 16.91 4.99
C LYS A 30 14.12 18.06 5.91
N SER A 31 12.87 18.48 5.88
CA SER A 31 12.37 19.60 6.70
C SER A 31 12.42 19.26 8.19
N GLU A 32 12.05 18.04 8.56
CA GLU A 32 12.07 17.60 9.96
C GLU A 32 13.51 17.46 10.48
N LEU A 33 14.39 16.79 9.75
CA LEU A 33 15.81 16.65 10.14
C LEU A 33 16.49 18.01 10.30
N LEU A 34 16.18 18.97 9.42
CA LEU A 34 16.73 20.32 9.51
C LEU A 34 16.33 21.03 10.81
N ARG A 35 15.12 20.78 11.35
CA ARG A 35 14.69 21.33 12.65
C ARG A 35 15.55 20.85 13.81
N HIS A 36 16.17 19.68 13.66
CA HIS A 36 17.09 19.09 14.64
C HIS A 36 18.56 19.35 14.28
N GLY A 37 18.84 20.25 13.34
CA GLY A 37 20.21 20.61 12.92
C GLY A 37 20.90 19.56 12.06
N LEU A 38 20.16 18.59 11.52
CA LEU A 38 20.69 17.55 10.65
C LEU A 38 20.43 17.88 9.17
N ASN A 39 21.47 17.78 8.34
CA ASN A 39 21.33 17.92 6.90
C ASN A 39 21.17 16.54 6.26
N ILE A 40 19.99 16.25 5.73
CA ILE A 40 19.70 14.98 5.06
C ILE A 40 20.67 14.68 3.92
N GLU A 41 21.15 15.69 3.19
CA GLU A 41 22.05 15.46 2.03
C GLU A 41 23.42 14.91 2.45
N GLN A 42 23.76 14.94 3.75
CA GLN A 42 24.97 14.32 4.30
C GLN A 42 24.74 12.87 4.79
N ILE A 43 23.47 12.45 4.88
CA ILE A 43 23.05 11.14 5.42
C ILE A 43 22.53 10.26 4.29
N LEU A 44 21.66 10.83 3.46
CA LEU A 44 21.00 10.19 2.33
C LEU A 44 20.67 11.29 1.31
N SER A 45 21.46 11.39 0.24
CA SER A 45 21.17 12.32 -0.84
C SER A 45 19.86 11.99 -1.54
N LYS A 46 19.32 12.97 -2.28
CA LYS A 46 18.08 12.76 -3.03
C LYS A 46 18.20 11.62 -4.06
N ASP A 47 19.36 11.48 -4.69
CA ASP A 47 19.59 10.44 -5.69
C ASP A 47 19.67 9.06 -5.03
N GLU A 48 20.38 8.93 -3.91
CA GLU A 48 20.42 7.67 -3.13
C GLU A 48 19.03 7.28 -2.62
N PHE A 49 18.22 8.25 -2.19
CA PHE A 49 16.83 8.01 -1.82
C PHE A 49 16.01 7.45 -2.99
N TRP A 50 16.12 8.02 -4.19
CA TRP A 50 15.40 7.51 -5.36
C TRP A 50 15.85 6.11 -5.76
N GLU A 51 17.15 5.84 -5.72
CA GLU A 51 17.67 4.50 -5.99
C GLU A 51 17.19 3.50 -4.93
N SER A 52 17.13 3.89 -3.66
CA SER A 52 16.54 3.05 -2.61
C SER A 52 15.06 2.75 -2.86
N CYS A 53 14.28 3.73 -3.34
CA CYS A 53 12.87 3.54 -3.65
C CYS A 53 12.68 2.50 -4.76
N LYS A 54 13.53 2.54 -5.79
CA LYS A 54 13.53 1.54 -6.87
C LYS A 54 13.94 0.17 -6.34
N PHE A 55 15.00 0.11 -5.54
CA PHE A 55 15.51 -1.13 -4.97
C PHE A 55 14.47 -1.85 -4.09
N TYR A 56 13.79 -1.12 -3.20
CA TYR A 56 12.79 -1.68 -2.28
C TYR A 56 11.39 -1.80 -2.88
N GLN A 57 11.16 -1.39 -4.13
CA GLN A 57 9.84 -1.40 -4.75
C GLN A 57 9.19 -2.80 -4.73
N ARG A 58 9.97 -3.85 -5.03
CA ARG A 58 9.49 -5.25 -5.02
C ARG A 58 9.11 -5.73 -3.63
N ALA A 59 9.97 -5.44 -2.64
CA ALA A 59 9.71 -5.78 -1.25
C ALA A 59 8.44 -5.08 -0.74
N GLY A 60 8.30 -3.77 -1.00
CA GLY A 60 7.11 -3.01 -0.62
C GLY A 60 5.83 -3.52 -1.28
N ALA A 61 5.89 -3.99 -2.53
CA ALA A 61 4.74 -4.60 -3.20
C ALA A 61 4.32 -5.94 -2.54
N ILE A 62 5.28 -6.79 -2.16
CA ILE A 62 5.02 -8.03 -1.43
C ILE A 62 4.42 -7.72 -0.05
N ASP A 63 5.03 -6.82 0.71
CA ASP A 63 4.55 -6.46 2.06
C ASP A 63 3.14 -5.88 2.00
N SER A 64 2.88 -5.01 1.02
CA SER A 64 1.54 -4.48 0.75
C SER A 64 0.53 -5.61 0.51
N PHE A 65 0.85 -6.60 -0.31
CA PHE A 65 -0.01 -7.76 -0.55
C PHE A 65 -0.26 -8.60 0.72
N ILE A 66 0.79 -8.87 1.50
CA ILE A 66 0.72 -9.69 2.72
C ILE A 66 -0.09 -9.00 3.82
N ILE A 67 -0.01 -7.68 3.94
CA ILE A 67 -0.56 -6.97 5.11
C ILE A 67 -1.92 -6.34 4.81
N ASN A 68 -2.08 -5.73 3.63
CA ASN A 68 -3.17 -4.79 3.40
C ASN A 68 -4.55 -5.43 3.25
N HIS A 69 -4.63 -6.71 2.88
CA HIS A 69 -5.93 -7.38 2.83
C HIS A 69 -6.59 -7.45 4.23
N ILE A 70 -5.81 -7.50 5.31
CA ILE A 70 -6.34 -7.47 6.68
C ILE A 70 -6.41 -6.04 7.22
N THR A 71 -5.36 -5.22 7.04
CA THR A 71 -5.32 -3.88 7.67
C THR A 71 -6.27 -2.87 7.04
N LEU A 72 -6.71 -3.11 5.80
CA LEU A 72 -7.68 -2.26 5.10
C LEU A 72 -9.12 -2.74 5.27
N LEU A 73 -9.37 -3.78 6.06
CA LEU A 73 -10.73 -4.26 6.32
C LEU A 73 -11.62 -3.10 6.81
N PRO A 74 -12.83 -2.96 6.27
CA PRO A 74 -13.79 -1.96 6.71
C PRO A 74 -14.04 -2.03 8.22
N ARG A 75 -14.06 -0.88 8.90
CA ARG A 75 -14.20 -0.82 10.36
C ARG A 75 -15.45 -1.54 10.85
N ASN A 76 -16.58 -1.41 10.15
CA ASN A 76 -17.82 -2.09 10.50
C ASN A 76 -17.70 -3.62 10.54
N LEU A 77 -16.73 -4.22 9.83
CA LEU A 77 -16.46 -5.66 9.87
C LEU A 77 -15.47 -6.07 10.98
N LEU A 78 -14.76 -5.09 11.54
CA LEU A 78 -13.75 -5.25 12.58
C LEU A 78 -14.25 -4.81 13.97
N ASP A 79 -15.24 -3.92 14.03
CA ASP A 79 -15.72 -3.31 15.27
C ASP A 79 -16.22 -4.37 16.27
N GLU A 80 -16.88 -5.43 15.79
CA GLU A 80 -17.29 -6.57 16.61
C GLU A 80 -16.09 -7.40 17.09
N THR A 81 -15.12 -7.65 16.22
CA THR A 81 -13.90 -8.42 16.53
C THR A 81 -13.06 -7.76 17.62
N PHE A 82 -12.95 -6.43 17.59
CA PHE A 82 -12.17 -5.67 18.56
C PHE A 82 -13.00 -5.16 19.74
N SER A 83 -14.24 -5.61 19.87
CA SER A 83 -15.13 -5.19 20.98
C SER A 83 -14.73 -5.80 22.33
N SER A 84 -14.03 -6.94 22.35
CA SER A 84 -13.52 -7.57 23.56
C SER A 84 -12.32 -8.49 23.30
N ALA A 85 -11.58 -8.84 24.35
CA ALA A 85 -10.46 -9.80 24.25
C ALA A 85 -10.91 -11.19 23.79
N GLU A 86 -12.09 -11.63 24.24
CA GLU A 86 -12.69 -12.92 23.84
C GLU A 86 -13.04 -12.96 22.34
N GLN A 87 -13.53 -11.85 21.78
CA GLN A 87 -13.81 -11.77 20.34
C GLN A 87 -12.54 -11.64 19.52
N PHE A 88 -11.49 -11.01 20.07
CA PHE A 88 -10.19 -10.95 19.43
C PHE A 88 -9.50 -12.32 19.37
N GLU A 89 -9.67 -13.18 20.38
CA GLU A 89 -9.16 -14.56 20.35
C GLU A 89 -9.76 -15.39 19.20
N ARG A 90 -10.95 -15.00 18.70
CA ARG A 90 -11.60 -15.62 17.53
C ARG A 90 -11.08 -15.09 16.19
N PHE A 91 -10.14 -14.14 16.19
CA PHE A 91 -9.51 -13.57 15.00
C PHE A 91 -8.44 -14.50 14.40
N ASP A 92 -8.83 -15.74 14.12
CA ASP A 92 -7.99 -16.76 13.49
C ASP A 92 -7.93 -16.61 11.96
N GLU A 93 -7.18 -17.49 11.29
CA GLU A 93 -7.01 -17.47 9.84
C GLU A 93 -8.33 -17.66 9.08
N LYS A 94 -9.23 -18.49 9.60
CA LYS A 94 -10.52 -18.77 8.96
C LYS A 94 -11.42 -17.54 9.04
N PHE A 95 -11.51 -16.92 10.22
CA PHE A 95 -12.27 -15.69 10.42
C PHE A 95 -11.74 -14.56 9.52
N LYS A 96 -10.41 -14.36 9.46
CA LYS A 96 -9.78 -13.36 8.58
C LYS A 96 -10.17 -13.58 7.12
N THR A 97 -10.10 -14.82 6.65
CA THR A 97 -10.46 -15.19 5.29
C THR A 97 -11.93 -14.87 5.00
N GLU A 98 -12.84 -15.29 5.88
CA GLU A 98 -14.28 -15.02 5.73
C GLU A 98 -14.57 -13.52 5.68
N LYS A 99 -13.97 -12.72 6.57
CA LYS A 99 -14.15 -11.26 6.58
C LYS A 99 -13.55 -10.57 5.36
N CYS A 100 -12.39 -11.00 4.88
CA CYS A 100 -11.80 -10.45 3.66
C CYS A 100 -12.66 -10.75 2.44
N LEU A 101 -13.19 -11.98 2.32
CA LEU A 101 -14.09 -12.33 1.23
C LEU A 101 -15.40 -11.55 1.29
N GLN A 102 -16.01 -11.43 2.47
CA GLN A 102 -17.20 -10.61 2.68
C GLN A 102 -16.94 -9.14 2.27
N ALA A 103 -15.84 -8.55 2.76
CA ALA A 103 -15.46 -7.19 2.41
C ALA A 103 -15.21 -7.02 0.92
N PHE A 104 -14.58 -8.01 0.28
CA PHE A 104 -14.32 -7.99 -1.16
C PHE A 104 -15.61 -8.00 -1.98
N ASP A 105 -16.65 -8.70 -1.54
CA ASP A 105 -17.93 -8.73 -2.24
C ASP A 105 -18.76 -7.45 -1.99
N GLU A 106 -18.83 -7.01 -0.74
CA GLU A 106 -19.78 -5.98 -0.28
C GLU A 106 -19.23 -4.55 -0.36
N ASP A 107 -17.92 -4.35 -0.25
CA ASP A 107 -17.27 -3.03 -0.21
C ASP A 107 -16.47 -2.76 -1.49
N VAL A 108 -16.97 -1.82 -2.32
CA VAL A 108 -16.34 -1.40 -3.58
C VAL A 108 -14.94 -0.83 -3.38
N ASP A 109 -14.74 -0.04 -2.32
CA ASP A 109 -13.48 0.65 -2.08
C ASP A 109 -12.41 -0.33 -1.60
N TYR A 110 -12.78 -1.26 -0.70
CA TYR A 110 -11.92 -2.36 -0.29
C TYR A 110 -11.54 -3.23 -1.48
N ARG A 111 -12.52 -3.67 -2.27
CA ARG A 111 -12.27 -4.46 -3.48
C ARG A 111 -11.33 -3.76 -4.45
N SER A 112 -11.57 -2.48 -4.74
CA SER A 112 -10.70 -1.70 -5.63
C SER A 112 -9.28 -1.66 -5.12
N ARG A 113 -9.07 -1.40 -3.81
CA ARG A 113 -7.74 -1.38 -3.21
C ARG A 113 -7.03 -2.73 -3.29
N VAL A 114 -7.72 -3.82 -3.01
CA VAL A 114 -7.14 -5.18 -3.10
C VAL A 114 -6.74 -5.50 -4.54
N VAL A 115 -7.59 -5.17 -5.52
CA VAL A 115 -7.26 -5.32 -6.94
C VAL A 115 -6.03 -4.49 -7.32
N ASP A 116 -5.98 -3.22 -6.91
CA ASP A 116 -4.84 -2.32 -7.18
C ASP A 116 -3.52 -2.88 -6.59
N ILE A 117 -3.57 -3.48 -5.40
CA ILE A 117 -2.41 -4.11 -4.76
C ILE A 117 -1.94 -5.32 -5.57
N VAL A 118 -2.87 -6.19 -5.99
CA VAL A 118 -2.54 -7.35 -6.82
C VAL A 118 -1.98 -6.91 -8.17
N GLU A 119 -2.62 -5.95 -8.84
CA GLU A 119 -2.12 -5.39 -10.12
C GLU A 119 -0.72 -4.77 -9.96
N THR A 120 -0.47 -4.06 -8.85
CA THR A 120 0.86 -3.52 -8.54
C THR A 120 1.91 -4.62 -8.42
N LEU A 121 1.56 -5.78 -7.83
CA LEU A 121 2.45 -6.93 -7.74
C LEU A 121 2.79 -7.47 -9.14
N TYR A 122 1.80 -7.66 -10.02
CA TYR A 122 2.05 -8.10 -11.39
C TYR A 122 2.96 -7.13 -12.16
N GLU A 123 2.75 -5.82 -12.00
CA GLU A 123 3.56 -4.79 -12.66
C GLU A 123 5.02 -4.80 -12.19
N VAL A 124 5.24 -4.85 -10.89
CA VAL A 124 6.58 -4.72 -10.29
C VAL A 124 7.45 -5.98 -10.51
N PHE A 125 6.81 -7.10 -10.83
CA PHE A 125 7.45 -8.37 -11.17
C PHE A 125 7.44 -8.68 -12.67
N ASP A 126 6.97 -7.75 -13.51
CA ASP A 126 6.92 -7.92 -14.98
C ASP A 126 6.17 -9.19 -15.42
N LEU A 127 5.10 -9.54 -14.71
CA LEU A 127 4.32 -10.77 -14.94
C LEU A 127 3.21 -10.61 -16.00
N VAL A 128 3.11 -9.44 -16.63
CA VAL A 128 2.12 -9.08 -17.68
C VAL A 128 2.74 -8.17 -18.73
#